data_AF-A0A1V5UUJ0-F1
#
_entry.id   AF-A0A1V5UUJ0-F1
#
_cell.length_a   1.000
_cell.length_b   1.000
_cell.length_c   1.000
_cell.angle_alpha   90.00
_cell.angle_beta   90.00
_cell.angle_gamma   90.00
#
_symmetry.space_group_name_H-M   'P 1'
#
loop_
_entity.id
_entity.type
_entity.pdbx_description
1 polymer ?
#
loop_
_entity_poly.entity_id
_entity_poly.type
_entity_poly.pdbx_seq_one_letter_code
_entity_poly.pdbx_strand_id
1 'polypeptide(L)'
;MKKKKQPSGKSARDIEKCNALITINEPGECLFAIVDFSLPGTNRVRRVISKRTKSTGLITAVMYEGEVGPDNTCSQKTNIMEMKEAAPDKFWKGINLLRKLYEVAGGISDVRLYDGKTMKEAAELMSRFNHARVWIDSRCD
;
A
#
# COMPACT_ATOMS: atom_id res chain seq x y z
N MET A 1 -27.61 3.56 -27.01
CA MET A 1 -26.46 3.64 -26.07
C MET A 1 -26.55 2.48 -25.08
N LYS A 2 -25.63 1.50 -25.13
CA LYS A 2 -25.59 0.40 -24.16
C LYS A 2 -25.05 0.95 -22.82
N LYS A 3 -25.91 1.04 -21.79
CA LYS A 3 -25.49 1.32 -20.41
C LYS A 3 -24.48 0.23 -20.00
N LYS A 4 -23.20 0.60 -19.83
CA LYS A 4 -22.21 -0.28 -19.19
C LYS A 4 -22.70 -0.50 -17.76
N LYS A 5 -23.13 -1.72 -17.44
CA LYS A 5 -23.38 -2.16 -16.06
C LYS A 5 -22.08 -1.97 -15.29
N GLN A 6 -22.09 -1.10 -14.30
CA GLN A 6 -21.04 -1.08 -13.27
C GLN A 6 -21.01 -2.47 -12.62
N PRO A 7 -19.83 -3.06 -12.38
CA PRO A 7 -19.75 -4.30 -11.64
C PRO A 7 -20.29 -4.04 -10.24
N SER A 8 -21.37 -4.73 -9.90
CA SER A 8 -21.96 -4.76 -8.56
C SER A 8 -20.90 -5.15 -7.55
N GLY A 9 -20.79 -4.37 -6.47
CA GLY A 9 -19.86 -4.58 -5.36
C GLY A 9 -19.89 -6.02 -4.87
N LYS A 10 -18.70 -6.59 -4.67
CA LYS A 10 -18.55 -7.93 -4.13
C LYS A 10 -18.91 -7.94 -2.64
N SER A 11 -19.51 -9.04 -2.18
CA SER A 11 -19.99 -9.20 -0.81
C SER A 11 -18.84 -9.22 0.21
N ALA A 12 -19.09 -8.97 1.50
CA ALA A 12 -18.06 -9.07 2.55
C ALA A 12 -17.33 -10.44 2.56
N ARG A 13 -18.03 -11.52 2.19
CA ARG A 13 -17.47 -12.86 2.00
C ARG A 13 -16.44 -12.96 0.87
N ASP A 14 -16.45 -12.04 -0.09
CA ASP A 14 -15.49 -12.01 -1.18
C ASP A 14 -14.20 -11.26 -0.80
N ILE A 15 -14.25 -10.37 0.21
CA ILE A 15 -13.08 -9.67 0.75
C ILE A 15 -12.23 -10.62 1.60
N GLU A 16 -12.86 -11.52 2.37
CA GLU A 16 -12.15 -12.57 3.12
C GLU A 16 -11.35 -13.50 2.21
N LYS A 17 -11.79 -13.70 0.95
CA LYS A 17 -11.05 -14.48 -0.06
C LYS A 17 -9.84 -13.75 -0.64
N CYS A 18 -9.66 -12.46 -0.35
CA CYS A 18 -8.59 -11.66 -0.96
C CYS A 18 -7.22 -11.83 -0.29
N ASN A 19 -7.10 -12.59 0.82
CA ASN A 19 -5.84 -12.80 1.55
C ASN A 19 -5.05 -11.49 1.70
N ALA A 20 -5.72 -10.46 2.21
CA ALA A 20 -5.11 -9.14 2.37
C ALA A 20 -3.93 -9.22 3.34
N LEU A 21 -2.77 -8.68 2.94
CA LEU A 21 -1.61 -8.60 3.82
C LEU A 21 -1.78 -7.54 4.91
N ILE A 22 -2.54 -6.49 4.62
CA ILE A 22 -2.85 -5.42 5.56
C ILE A 22 -4.28 -4.95 5.32
N THR A 23 -5.03 -4.81 6.41
CA THR A 23 -6.39 -4.27 6.41
C THR A 23 -6.40 -2.97 7.19
N ILE A 24 -7.12 -1.97 6.69
CA ILE A 24 -7.30 -0.66 7.33
C ILE A 24 -8.74 -0.60 7.83
N ASN A 25 -8.91 -0.46 9.13
CA ASN A 25 -10.21 -0.41 9.79
C ASN A 25 -10.55 1.05 10.17
N GLU A 26 -11.20 1.77 9.26
CA GLU A 26 -11.74 3.11 9.57
C GLU A 26 -12.94 3.03 10.54
N PRO A 27 -13.16 4.07 11.38
CA PRO A 27 -12.41 5.32 11.44
C PRO A 27 -11.13 5.24 12.28
N GLY A 28 -10.85 4.13 12.97
CA GLY A 28 -9.75 4.02 13.94
C GLY A 28 -8.35 3.95 13.32
N GLU A 29 -8.24 3.58 12.07
CA GLU A 29 -6.99 3.48 11.32
C GLU A 29 -7.06 4.30 10.03
N CYS A 30 -5.91 4.68 9.49
CA CYS A 30 -5.79 5.25 8.15
C CYS A 30 -4.56 4.71 7.42
N LEU A 31 -4.56 4.78 6.09
CA LEU A 31 -3.36 4.53 5.31
C LEU A 31 -2.31 5.59 5.65
N PHE A 32 -1.08 5.15 5.92
CA PHE A 32 -0.01 6.06 6.29
C PHE A 32 0.93 6.31 5.11
N ALA A 33 1.62 5.27 4.64
CA ALA A 33 2.55 5.39 3.52
C ALA A 33 2.61 4.09 2.71
N ILE A 34 2.86 4.24 1.41
CA ILE A 34 3.31 3.15 0.54
C ILE A 34 4.68 3.55 -0.01
N VAL A 35 5.68 2.67 0.18
CA VAL A 35 7.05 2.90 -0.29
C VAL A 35 7.47 1.76 -1.18
N ASP A 36 7.89 2.07 -2.40
CA ASP A 36 8.44 1.10 -3.34
C ASP A 36 9.94 1.30 -3.50
N PHE A 37 10.65 0.20 -3.60
CA PHE A 37 12.07 0.14 -3.92
C PHE A 37 12.28 -0.78 -5.11
N SER A 38 13.07 -0.35 -6.09
CA SER A 38 13.42 -1.18 -7.24
C SER A 38 14.87 -0.96 -7.66
N LEU A 39 15.43 -1.96 -8.33
CA LEU A 39 16.74 -1.89 -8.94
C LEU A 39 16.58 -1.74 -10.46
N PRO A 40 17.54 -1.11 -11.15
CA PRO A 40 17.52 -1.02 -12.60
C PRO A 40 17.59 -2.41 -13.24
N GLY A 41 16.93 -2.58 -14.39
CA GLY A 41 16.98 -3.84 -15.16
C GLY A 41 16.10 -4.97 -14.62
N THR A 42 15.30 -4.74 -13.59
CA THR A 42 14.35 -5.73 -13.05
C THR A 42 12.94 -5.15 -12.92
N ASN A 43 11.93 -6.01 -13.07
CA ASN A 43 10.52 -5.74 -12.77
C ASN A 43 10.17 -6.08 -11.30
N ARG A 44 11.17 -6.37 -10.46
CA ARG A 44 10.97 -6.65 -9.04
C ARG A 44 10.89 -5.37 -8.23
N VAL A 45 9.94 -5.34 -7.32
CA VAL A 45 9.81 -4.30 -6.31
C VAL A 45 9.85 -4.92 -4.93
N ARG A 46 10.47 -4.19 -4.00
CA ARG A 46 10.20 -4.35 -2.58
C ARG A 46 9.22 -3.25 -2.19
N ARG A 47 8.05 -3.62 -1.68
CA ARG A 47 6.98 -2.68 -1.32
C ARG A 47 6.70 -2.74 0.17
N VAL A 48 6.67 -1.58 0.82
CA VAL A 48 6.19 -1.39 2.18
C VAL A 48 4.83 -0.69 2.13
N ILE A 49 3.82 -1.27 2.75
CA ILE A 49 2.49 -0.67 2.93
C ILE A 49 2.27 -0.51 4.42
N SER A 50 1.86 0.68 4.85
CA SER A 50 1.71 1.00 6.27
C SER A 50 0.39 1.69 6.57
N LYS A 51 -0.13 1.42 7.76
CA LYS A 51 -1.30 2.07 8.34
C LYS A 51 -0.93 2.71 9.68
N ARG A 52 -1.68 3.73 10.07
CA ARG A 52 -1.55 4.43 11.35
C ARG A 52 -2.81 4.24 12.17
N THR A 53 -2.63 3.87 13.44
CA THR A 53 -3.71 3.87 14.43
C THR A 53 -3.93 5.30 14.92
N LYS A 54 -5.14 5.86 14.77
CA LYS A 54 -5.39 7.28 15.05
C LYS A 54 -5.29 7.64 16.54
N SER A 55 -5.70 6.74 17.44
CA SER A 55 -5.68 6.98 18.89
C SER A 55 -4.26 7.01 19.48
N THR A 56 -3.35 6.17 18.98
CA THR A 56 -1.98 6.04 19.51
C THR A 56 -0.93 6.69 18.62
N GLY A 57 -1.27 6.95 17.35
CA GLY A 57 -0.34 7.43 16.33
C GLY A 57 0.68 6.38 15.86
N LEU A 58 0.60 5.14 16.34
CA LEU A 58 1.54 4.06 16.01
C LEU A 58 1.32 3.50 14.61
N ILE A 59 2.39 3.00 14.01
CA ILE A 59 2.45 2.51 12.64
C ILE A 59 2.54 0.99 12.63
N THR A 60 1.65 0.36 11.88
CA THR A 60 1.75 -1.05 11.49
C THR A 60 2.05 -1.11 10.01
N ALA A 61 3.02 -1.92 9.60
CA ALA A 61 3.45 -2.02 8.22
C ALA A 61 3.69 -3.47 7.81
N VAL A 62 3.50 -3.73 6.53
CA VAL A 62 3.91 -4.96 5.87
C VAL A 62 4.87 -4.62 4.74
N MET A 63 5.99 -5.33 4.69
CA MET A 63 6.94 -5.32 3.60
C MET A 63 6.86 -6.65 2.85
N TYR A 64 6.96 -6.61 1.53
CA TYR A 64 7.11 -7.81 0.71
C TYR A 64 7.93 -7.51 -0.54
N GLU A 65 8.39 -8.57 -1.20
CA GLU A 65 9.01 -8.51 -2.52
C GLU A 65 8.13 -9.20 -3.55
N GLY A 66 8.13 -8.69 -4.77
CA GLY A 66 7.48 -9.38 -5.87
C GLY A 66 7.65 -8.68 -7.21
N GLU A 67 7.22 -9.38 -8.26
CA GLU A 67 7.22 -8.85 -9.62
C GLU A 67 5.95 -8.05 -9.84
N VAL A 68 6.11 -6.86 -10.42
CA VAL A 68 4.98 -5.98 -10.75
C VAL A 68 4.71 -6.00 -12.25
N GLY A 69 3.42 -6.04 -12.59
CA GLY A 69 2.96 -5.83 -13.96
C GLY A 69 3.00 -4.35 -14.36
N PRO A 70 2.65 -4.02 -15.61
CA PRO A 70 2.57 -2.64 -16.11
C PRO A 70 1.58 -1.75 -15.31
N ASP A 71 0.60 -2.37 -14.65
CA ASP A 71 -0.39 -1.71 -13.79
C ASP A 71 0.08 -1.57 -12.33
N ASN A 72 1.37 -1.85 -12.05
CA ASN A 72 1.99 -1.88 -10.72
C ASN A 72 1.37 -2.87 -9.72
N THR A 73 0.51 -3.78 -10.20
CA THR A 73 -0.04 -4.87 -9.41
C THR A 73 1.01 -5.95 -9.25
N CYS A 74 1.18 -6.42 -8.01
CA CYS A 74 2.08 -7.52 -7.70
C CYS A 74 1.31 -8.84 -7.62
N SER A 75 1.60 -9.75 -8.56
CA SER A 75 0.90 -11.03 -8.72
C SER A 75 1.38 -12.10 -7.72
N GLN A 76 2.66 -12.05 -7.34
CA GLN A 76 3.27 -12.98 -6.40
C GLN A 76 4.06 -12.22 -5.34
N LYS A 77 3.77 -12.48 -4.07
CA LYS A 77 4.41 -11.82 -2.93
C LYS A 77 5.26 -12.83 -2.17
N THR A 78 6.51 -12.48 -1.95
CA THR A 78 7.52 -13.29 -1.24
C THR A 78 8.18 -12.43 -0.17
N ASN A 79 8.96 -13.04 0.72
CA ASN A 79 9.72 -12.33 1.76
C ASN A 79 8.85 -11.36 2.58
N ILE A 80 7.65 -11.81 2.95
CA ILE A 80 6.68 -10.98 3.68
C ILE A 80 7.19 -10.80 5.11
N MET A 81 7.27 -9.54 5.54
CA MET A 81 7.68 -9.15 6.89
C MET A 81 6.68 -8.16 7.47
N GLU A 82 6.37 -8.31 8.75
CA GLU A 82 5.45 -7.43 9.47
C GLU A 82 6.19 -6.60 10.51
N MET A 83 5.75 -5.36 10.68
CA MET A 83 6.11 -4.49 11.79
C MET A 83 4.82 -4.02 12.45
N LYS A 84 4.70 -4.21 13.77
CA LYS A 84 3.51 -3.84 14.53
C LYS A 84 3.84 -2.72 15.50
N GLU A 85 2.92 -1.75 15.58
CA GLU A 85 2.89 -0.74 16.64
C GLU A 85 4.20 0.05 16.84
N ALA A 86 4.86 0.40 15.74
CA ALA A 86 6.08 1.20 15.79
C ALA A 86 5.77 2.70 15.92
N ALA A 87 6.59 3.42 16.68
CA ALA A 87 6.57 4.88 16.64
C ALA A 87 6.89 5.38 15.22
N PRO A 88 6.28 6.49 14.74
CA PRO A 88 6.50 7.01 13.40
C PRO A 88 7.97 7.30 13.08
N ASP A 89 8.76 7.75 14.06
CA ASP A 89 10.19 8.02 13.89
C ASP A 89 10.98 6.73 13.61
N LYS A 90 10.65 5.64 14.29
CA LYS A 90 11.27 4.32 14.08
C LYS A 90 10.92 3.77 12.69
N PHE A 91 9.66 3.92 12.27
CA PHE A 91 9.24 3.56 10.91
C PHE A 91 10.08 4.32 9.86
N TRP A 92 10.15 5.65 9.98
CA TRP A 92 10.89 6.46 9.00
C TRP A 92 12.40 6.21 9.02
N LYS A 93 13.00 5.93 10.19
CA LYS A 93 14.39 5.49 10.29
C LYS A 93 14.63 4.20 9.47
N GLY A 94 13.74 3.22 9.59
CA GLY A 94 13.81 1.97 8.83
C GLY A 94 13.68 2.19 7.32
N ILE A 95 12.69 2.98 6.89
CA ILE A 95 12.52 3.35 5.47
C ILE A 95 13.76 4.07 4.93
N ASN A 96 14.28 5.06 5.66
CA ASN A 96 15.46 5.81 5.22
C ASN A 96 16.73 4.95 5.14
N LEU A 97 16.87 3.94 6.01
CA LEU A 97 17.96 2.97 5.88
C LEU A 97 17.83 2.16 4.59
N LEU A 98 16.64 1.65 4.27
CA LEU A 98 16.40 0.94 3.01
C LEU A 98 16.66 1.83 1.80
N ARG A 99 16.23 3.09 1.83
CA ARG A 99 16.49 4.06 0.75
C ARG A 99 17.98 4.19 0.46
N LYS A 100 18.80 4.37 1.50
CA LYS A 100 20.26 4.44 1.36
C LYS A 100 20.86 3.16 0.77
N LEU A 101 20.38 1.98 1.20
CA LEU A 101 20.87 0.71 0.68
C LEU A 101 20.55 0.54 -0.81
N TYR A 102 19.34 0.91 -1.23
CA TYR A 102 18.96 0.88 -2.65
C TYR A 102 19.72 1.92 -3.46
N GLU A 103 19.90 3.13 -2.94
CA GLU A 103 20.67 4.20 -3.60
C GLU A 103 22.13 3.76 -3.87
N VAL A 104 22.78 3.14 -2.88
CA VAL A 104 24.15 2.58 -3.03
C VAL A 104 24.20 1.51 -4.13
N ALA A 105 23.12 0.75 -4.32
CA ALA A 105 22.99 -0.26 -5.37
C ALA A 105 22.51 0.31 -6.73
N GLY A 106 22.39 1.63 -6.87
CA GLY A 106 21.88 2.28 -8.08
C GLY A 106 20.36 2.15 -8.28
N GLY A 107 19.64 1.75 -7.22
CA GLY A 107 18.19 1.63 -7.20
C GLY A 107 17.47 2.94 -6.98
N ILE A 108 16.14 2.88 -7.14
CA ILE A 108 15.24 4.00 -6.93
C ILE A 108 14.25 3.69 -5.80
N SER A 109 13.80 4.73 -5.12
CA SER A 109 12.74 4.65 -4.12
C SER A 109 11.63 5.64 -4.45
N ASP A 110 10.38 5.17 -4.45
CA ASP A 110 9.19 6.01 -4.55
C ASP A 110 8.42 5.99 -3.23
N VAL A 111 8.21 7.16 -2.64
CA VAL A 111 7.55 7.33 -1.34
C VAL A 111 6.23 8.05 -1.55
N ARG A 112 5.13 7.38 -1.22
CA ARG A 112 3.78 7.94 -1.31
C ARG A 112 3.18 8.06 0.08
N LEU A 113 2.97 9.31 0.52
CA LEU A 113 2.45 9.66 1.83
C LEU A 113 0.95 9.95 1.78
N TYR A 114 0.20 9.30 2.66
CA TYR A 114 -1.25 9.42 2.77
C TYR A 114 -1.70 9.86 4.16
N ASP A 115 -0.77 10.23 5.04
CA ASP A 115 -1.08 10.69 6.39
C ASP A 115 -2.08 11.86 6.38
N GLY A 116 -3.06 11.80 7.28
CA GLY A 116 -4.15 12.75 7.37
C GLY A 116 -5.24 12.63 6.28
N LYS A 117 -5.13 11.69 5.34
CA LYS A 117 -6.15 11.47 4.30
C LYS A 117 -7.15 10.40 4.70
N THR A 118 -8.39 10.58 4.27
CA THR A 118 -9.41 9.53 4.25
C THR A 118 -9.03 8.44 3.25
N MET A 119 -9.57 7.22 3.40
CA MET A 119 -9.34 6.17 2.40
C MET A 119 -9.85 6.56 1.02
N LYS A 120 -10.91 7.37 0.93
CA LYS A 120 -11.43 7.92 -0.33
C LYS A 120 -10.42 8.85 -1.01
N GLU A 121 -9.87 9.82 -0.29
CA GLU A 121 -8.83 10.72 -0.82
C GLU A 121 -7.55 9.96 -1.19
N ALA A 122 -7.15 8.98 -0.38
CA ALA A 122 -6.01 8.13 -0.67
C ALA A 122 -6.24 7.30 -1.95
N ALA A 123 -7.43 6.73 -2.12
CA ALA A 123 -7.81 5.98 -3.30
C ALA A 123 -7.88 6.84 -4.57
N GLU A 124 -8.41 8.06 -4.46
CA GLU A 124 -8.40 9.03 -5.56
C GLU A 124 -6.97 9.37 -5.98
N LEU A 125 -6.07 9.61 -5.03
CA LEU A 125 -4.66 9.83 -5.33
C LEU A 125 -4.04 8.63 -6.03
N MET A 126 -4.22 7.42 -5.51
CA MET A 126 -3.71 6.20 -6.15
C MET A 126 -4.21 6.01 -7.59
N SER A 127 -5.48 6.31 -7.85
CA SER A 127 -6.09 6.17 -9.18
C SER A 127 -5.47 7.12 -10.22
N ARG A 128 -5.09 8.33 -9.81
CA ARG A 128 -4.49 9.34 -10.71
C ARG A 128 -3.12 8.90 -11.24
N PHE A 129 -2.45 8.02 -10.51
CA PHE A 129 -1.12 7.55 -10.88
C PHE A 129 -1.11 6.18 -11.57
N ASN A 130 -2.28 5.59 -11.89
CA ASN A 130 -2.39 4.27 -12.53
C ASN A 130 -1.63 3.15 -11.77
N HIS A 131 -1.45 3.32 -10.45
CA HIS A 131 -0.53 2.52 -9.64
C HIS A 131 -1.18 1.31 -8.96
N ALA A 132 -2.51 1.20 -8.96
CA ALA A 132 -3.21 0.06 -8.39
C ALA A 132 -4.65 -0.01 -8.89
N ARG A 133 -5.21 -1.23 -8.92
CA ARG A 133 -6.66 -1.44 -8.94
C ARG A 133 -7.19 -1.17 -7.54
N VAL A 134 -7.60 0.07 -7.30
CA VAL A 134 -8.22 0.47 -6.02
C VAL A 134 -9.70 0.13 -6.07
N TRP A 135 -10.16 -0.64 -5.09
CA TRP A 135 -11.56 -1.00 -4.94
C TRP A 135 -12.16 -0.12 -3.84
N ILE A 136 -12.86 0.93 -4.25
CA ILE A 136 -13.65 1.76 -3.34
C ILE A 136 -15.06 1.17 -3.34
N ASP A 137 -15.53 0.70 -2.19
CA ASP A 137 -16.90 0.22 -2.04
C ASP A 137 -17.80 1.36 -1.53
N SER A 138 -19.10 1.31 -1.79
CA SER A 138 -20.09 2.28 -1.30
C SER A 138 -20.28 2.26 0.23
N ARG A 139 -19.47 1.47 0.94
CA ARG A 139 -19.36 1.42 2.41
C ARG A 139 -18.22 2.29 2.94
N CYS A 140 -17.50 2.98 2.06
CA CYS A 140 -16.41 3.89 2.40
C CYS A 140 -16.86 5.36 2.58
N ASP A 141 -18.16 5.59 2.80
CA ASP A 141 -18.73 6.87 3.26
C ASP A 141 -19.24 6.73 4.70
#